data_AF-A0A497GD19-F1
#
_entry.id   AF-A0A497GD19-F1
#
_cell.length_a   1.000
_cell.length_b   1.000
_cell.length_c   1.000
_cell.angle_alpha   90.00
_cell.angle_beta   90.00
_cell.angle_gamma   90.00
#
_symmetry.space_group_name_H-M   'P 1'
#
loop_
_entity.id
_entity.type
_entity.pdbx_description
1 polymer ?
#
loop_
_entity_poly.entity_id
_entity_poly.type
_entity_poly.pdbx_seq_one_letter_code
_entity_poly.pdbx_strand_id
1 'polypeptide(L)'
;MPREPITISTIVEGRAMSVVVVSAQDARLVTASDATDDFSYTLSNALVGNPLDNAALEVRGEVELESRIPTLMAVTGSAKVLIGGSEYESWRALPLPPRRRARVKALEGVAYVALSGLKAAAAAVGAGAWLGVQELNGRFEDLAARYVPSSMLREYLRARGDGEACRWLLDKILRHLRLASEMARRGAKLIKVRVGEEVYDVWVEELR
;
A
#
# COMPACT_ATOMS: atom_id res chain seq x y z
N MET A 1 17.89 -13.49 -28.72
CA MET A 1 18.79 -13.36 -27.55
C MET A 1 17.96 -12.84 -26.38
N PRO A 2 17.98 -13.49 -25.20
CA PRO A 2 17.34 -12.92 -24.02
C PRO A 2 18.17 -11.72 -23.56
N ARG A 3 17.53 -10.55 -23.39
CA ARG A 3 18.16 -9.36 -22.83
C ARG A 3 18.49 -9.64 -21.36
N GLU A 4 19.73 -9.35 -20.96
CA GLU A 4 20.13 -9.40 -19.56
C GLU A 4 19.21 -8.49 -18.73
N PRO A 5 18.79 -8.94 -17.53
CA PRO A 5 18.01 -8.09 -16.64
C PRO A 5 18.84 -6.87 -16.26
N ILE A 6 18.30 -5.69 -16.52
CA ILE A 6 18.88 -4.42 -16.10
C ILE A 6 18.93 -4.45 -14.58
N THR A 7 20.14 -4.61 -14.04
CA THR A 7 20.39 -4.43 -12.61
C THR A 7 20.23 -2.95 -12.34
N ILE A 8 19.09 -2.53 -11.79
CA ILE A 8 18.95 -1.20 -11.18
C ILE A 8 19.76 -1.26 -9.88
N SER A 9 21.08 -1.10 -9.99
CA SER A 9 21.99 -1.02 -8.87
C SER A 9 21.97 0.39 -8.30
N THR A 10 21.03 0.67 -7.41
CA THR A 10 21.28 1.65 -6.36
C THR A 10 21.70 0.88 -5.12
N ILE A 11 23.01 0.84 -4.90
CA ILE A 11 23.60 0.48 -3.61
C ILE A 11 22.99 1.43 -2.59
N VAL A 12 22.05 0.94 -1.78
CA VAL A 12 21.59 1.65 -0.59
C VAL A 12 22.35 1.05 0.58
N GLU A 13 23.37 1.77 1.03
CA GLU A 13 24.15 1.43 2.22
C GLU A 13 23.20 1.03 3.37
N GLY A 14 23.39 -0.20 3.88
CA GLY A 14 22.81 -0.67 5.13
C GLY A 14 21.46 -1.39 5.09
N ARG A 15 20.82 -1.63 3.92
CA ARG A 15 19.59 -2.46 3.84
C ARG A 15 19.66 -3.49 2.71
N ALA A 16 19.40 -4.75 3.04
CA ALA A 16 19.44 -5.85 2.08
C ALA A 16 18.36 -5.68 1.00
N MET A 17 18.73 -5.90 -0.25
CA MET A 17 17.80 -6.10 -1.37
C MET A 17 16.92 -7.31 -1.05
N SER A 18 15.61 -7.09 -0.85
CA SER A 18 14.80 -8.06 -0.11
C SER A 18 13.46 -8.42 -0.73
N VAL A 19 12.92 -7.62 -1.66
CA VAL A 19 11.75 -8.01 -2.45
C VAL A 19 12.18 -8.20 -3.90
N VAL A 20 11.80 -9.33 -4.49
CA VAL A 20 12.06 -9.66 -5.89
C VAL A 20 10.79 -9.51 -6.68
N VAL A 21 10.89 -8.88 -7.84
CA VAL A 21 9.82 -8.87 -8.84
C VAL A 21 9.90 -10.18 -9.61
N VAL A 22 8.96 -11.09 -9.36
CA VAL A 22 8.88 -12.40 -10.00
C VAL A 22 8.41 -12.25 -11.44
N SER A 23 7.35 -11.46 -11.64
CA SER A 23 6.83 -11.11 -12.96
C SER A 23 6.23 -9.70 -12.92
N ALA A 24 6.27 -9.01 -14.06
CA ALA A 24 5.71 -7.68 -14.22
C ALA A 24 5.17 -7.53 -15.65
N GLN A 25 3.91 -7.15 -15.75
CA GLN A 25 3.22 -6.81 -16.99
C GLN A 25 2.62 -5.43 -16.80
N ASP A 26 3.18 -4.43 -17.50
CA ASP A 26 2.74 -3.03 -17.41
C ASP A 26 2.74 -2.51 -15.95
N ALA A 27 3.94 -2.54 -15.36
CA ALA A 27 4.22 -2.01 -14.03
C ALA A 27 5.52 -1.19 -14.05
N ARG A 28 5.55 -0.11 -13.28
CA ARG A 28 6.70 0.80 -13.19
C ARG A 28 6.79 1.41 -11.80
N LEU A 29 8.00 1.79 -11.39
CA LEU A 29 8.21 2.65 -10.24
C LEU A 29 7.88 4.09 -10.61
N VAL A 30 7.11 4.75 -9.76
CA VAL A 30 6.73 6.15 -9.89
C VAL A 30 7.00 6.90 -8.59
N THR A 31 7.26 8.19 -8.72
CA THR A 31 7.17 9.17 -7.63
C THR A 31 5.89 10.01 -7.80
N ALA A 32 5.65 10.95 -6.90
CA ALA A 32 4.45 11.81 -6.91
C ALA A 32 4.28 12.56 -8.24
N SER A 33 5.37 12.98 -8.89
CA SER A 33 5.33 13.69 -10.17
C SER A 33 4.90 12.82 -11.36
N ASP A 34 5.08 11.49 -11.26
CA ASP A 34 4.86 10.54 -12.35
C ASP A 34 3.57 9.73 -12.19
N ALA A 35 2.93 9.80 -11.02
CA ALA A 35 1.74 9.03 -10.69
C ALA A 35 0.52 9.50 -11.50
N THR A 36 -0.20 8.56 -12.10
CA THR A 36 -1.42 8.83 -12.87
C THR A 36 -2.58 9.33 -11.99
N ASP A 37 -2.58 8.94 -10.72
CA ASP A 37 -3.62 9.19 -9.72
C ASP A 37 -2.94 9.40 -8.37
N ASP A 38 -2.64 10.67 -8.10
CA ASP A 38 -1.90 11.14 -6.93
C ASP A 38 -2.59 10.76 -5.61
N PHE A 39 -3.93 10.70 -5.59
CA PHE A 39 -4.69 10.34 -4.39
C PHE A 39 -4.43 8.88 -3.99
N SER A 40 -4.59 7.96 -4.93
CA SER A 40 -4.35 6.53 -4.70
C SER A 40 -2.87 6.26 -4.39
N TYR A 41 -1.96 6.92 -5.11
CA TYR A 41 -0.52 6.88 -4.87
C TYR A 41 -0.18 7.30 -3.43
N THR A 42 -0.61 8.49 -3.03
CA THR A 42 -0.31 9.07 -1.72
C THR A 42 -0.83 8.18 -0.59
N LEU A 43 -2.06 7.67 -0.72
CA LEU A 43 -2.63 6.79 0.29
C LEU A 43 -1.95 5.42 0.36
N SER A 44 -1.44 4.89 -0.75
CA SER A 44 -0.66 3.65 -0.71
C SER A 44 0.57 3.78 0.20
N ASN A 45 1.28 4.91 0.10
CA ASN A 45 2.43 5.20 0.95
C ASN A 45 2.02 5.45 2.42
N ALA A 46 0.97 6.24 2.64
CA ALA A 46 0.47 6.52 3.98
C ALA A 46 0.11 5.23 4.75
N LEU A 47 -0.55 4.28 4.09
CA LEU A 47 -0.97 3.01 4.69
C LEU A 47 0.22 2.19 5.21
N VAL A 48 1.36 2.20 4.53
CA VAL A 48 2.59 1.51 4.98
C VAL A 48 3.52 2.37 5.84
N GLY A 49 3.12 3.62 6.14
CA GLY A 49 3.90 4.54 6.98
C GLY A 49 5.10 5.18 6.29
N ASN A 50 5.12 5.23 4.96
CA ASN A 50 6.16 5.93 4.20
C ASN A 50 5.91 7.45 4.19
N PRO A 51 6.94 8.26 3.86
CA PRO A 51 6.72 9.61 3.34
C PRO A 51 5.69 9.58 2.20
N LEU A 52 4.82 10.59 2.13
CA LEU A 52 3.70 10.62 1.17
C LEU A 52 4.17 10.63 -0.30
N ASP A 53 5.34 11.21 -0.54
CA ASP A 53 6.02 11.33 -1.82
C ASP A 53 6.99 10.19 -2.13
N ASN A 54 7.07 9.17 -1.27
CA ASN A 54 7.98 8.04 -1.44
C ASN A 54 7.63 7.18 -2.66
N ALA A 55 8.61 6.59 -3.34
CA ALA A 55 8.35 5.77 -4.51
C ALA A 55 7.37 4.62 -4.25
N ALA A 56 6.56 4.30 -5.25
CA ALA A 56 5.62 3.18 -5.27
C ALA A 56 5.59 2.53 -6.66
N LEU A 57 5.07 1.31 -6.75
CA LEU A 57 4.80 0.66 -8.04
C LEU A 57 3.43 1.10 -8.55
N GLU A 58 3.38 1.73 -9.72
CA GLU A 58 2.15 1.89 -10.51
C GLU A 58 1.97 0.66 -11.39
N VAL A 59 0.80 0.02 -11.30
CA VAL A 59 0.46 -1.21 -12.00
C VAL A 59 -0.80 -0.97 -12.83
N ARG A 60 -0.70 -1.16 -14.15
CA ARG A 60 -1.83 -1.14 -15.10
C ARG A 60 -2.24 -2.54 -15.53
N GLY A 61 -1.29 -3.47 -15.55
CA GLY A 61 -1.54 -4.89 -15.77
C GLY A 61 -1.44 -5.66 -14.46
N GLU A 62 -0.29 -6.30 -14.26
CA GLU A 62 -0.06 -7.23 -13.18
C GLU A 62 1.39 -7.20 -12.69
N VAL A 63 1.58 -7.37 -11.39
CA VAL A 63 2.90 -7.60 -10.79
C VAL A 63 2.84 -8.73 -9.79
N GLU A 64 3.86 -9.59 -9.79
CA GLU A 64 4.09 -10.61 -8.78
C GLU A 64 5.39 -10.30 -8.03
N LEU A 65 5.30 -10.22 -6.71
CA LEU A 65 6.39 -9.87 -5.81
C LEU A 65 6.63 -11.03 -4.84
N GLU A 66 7.89 -11.35 -4.57
CA GLU A 66 8.28 -12.30 -3.53
C GLU A 66 9.19 -11.61 -2.52
N SER A 67 8.83 -11.63 -1.23
CA SER A 67 9.67 -11.05 -0.19
C SER A 67 10.59 -12.09 0.43
N ARG A 68 11.85 -11.75 0.70
CA ARG A 68 12.81 -12.58 1.45
C ARG A 68 12.77 -12.32 2.96
N ILE A 69 12.24 -11.18 3.36
CA ILE A 69 12.07 -10.73 4.75
C ILE A 69 10.60 -10.46 5.04
N PRO A 70 10.14 -10.47 6.30
CA PRO A 70 8.82 -9.92 6.61
C PRO A 70 8.79 -8.43 6.28
N THR A 71 7.80 -7.97 5.51
CA THR A 71 7.60 -6.54 5.22
C THR A 71 6.11 -6.21 5.17
N LEU A 72 5.78 -4.93 4.99
CA LEU A 72 4.42 -4.44 4.87
C LEU A 72 4.21 -3.89 3.45
N MET A 73 3.07 -4.25 2.87
CA MET A 73 2.63 -3.81 1.55
C MET A 73 1.29 -3.10 1.69
N ALA A 74 0.99 -2.11 0.87
CA ALA A 74 -0.38 -1.65 0.68
C ALA A 74 -0.69 -1.58 -0.80
N VAL A 75 -1.93 -1.91 -1.15
CA VAL A 75 -2.43 -1.80 -2.51
C VAL A 75 -3.60 -0.83 -2.54
N THR A 76 -3.58 0.19 -3.39
CA THR A 76 -4.70 1.11 -3.64
C THR A 76 -5.11 1.08 -5.10
N GLY A 77 -6.25 1.71 -5.42
CA GLY A 77 -6.90 1.58 -6.73
C GLY A 77 -7.77 0.33 -6.86
N SER A 78 -8.33 0.14 -8.05
CA SER A 78 -9.15 -1.03 -8.37
C SER A 78 -8.26 -2.22 -8.71
N ALA A 79 -8.07 -3.12 -7.76
CA ALA A 79 -7.11 -4.21 -7.87
C ALA A 79 -7.59 -5.50 -7.20
N LYS A 80 -7.20 -6.63 -7.78
CA LYS A 80 -7.25 -7.95 -7.15
C LYS A 80 -5.88 -8.24 -6.51
N VAL A 81 -5.88 -8.58 -5.21
CA VAL A 81 -4.67 -8.87 -4.43
C VAL A 81 -4.71 -10.30 -3.92
N LEU A 82 -3.68 -11.09 -4.23
CA LEU A 82 -3.50 -12.44 -3.71
C LEU A 82 -2.17 -12.52 -2.96
N ILE A 83 -2.16 -13.01 -1.73
CA ILE A 83 -0.91 -13.28 -0.98
C ILE A 83 -0.93 -14.75 -0.55
N GLY A 84 0.05 -15.52 -1.05
CA GLY A 84 0.15 -16.95 -0.74
C GLY A 84 -1.10 -17.76 -1.12
N GLY A 85 -1.84 -17.33 -2.13
CA GLY A 85 -3.07 -17.97 -2.62
C GLY A 85 -4.37 -17.44 -2.02
N SER A 86 -4.32 -16.66 -0.93
CA SER A 86 -5.51 -16.05 -0.32
C SER A 86 -5.79 -14.67 -0.89
N GLU A 87 -7.05 -14.34 -1.11
CA GLU A 87 -7.49 -13.04 -1.61
C GLU A 87 -7.63 -12.02 -0.48
N TYR A 88 -7.16 -10.80 -0.75
CA TYR A 88 -7.19 -9.68 0.19
C TYR A 88 -7.81 -8.45 -0.47
N GLU A 89 -8.47 -7.64 0.35
CA GLU A 89 -8.99 -6.34 -0.08
C GLU A 89 -7.84 -5.35 -0.34
N SER A 90 -8.01 -4.50 -1.34
CA SER A 90 -7.18 -3.30 -1.51
C SER A 90 -7.58 -2.23 -0.48
N TRP A 91 -6.92 -1.07 -0.52
CA TRP A 91 -7.09 0.07 0.38
C TRP A 91 -6.75 -0.20 1.85
N ARG A 92 -5.78 -1.11 2.07
CA ARG A 92 -5.27 -1.45 3.40
C ARG A 92 -3.82 -1.89 3.36
N ALA A 93 -3.16 -1.79 4.51
CA ALA A 93 -1.87 -2.42 4.71
C ALA A 93 -2.04 -3.93 4.95
N LEU A 94 -1.16 -4.69 4.31
CA LEU A 94 -1.15 -6.14 4.23
C LEU A 94 0.27 -6.63 4.59
N PRO A 95 0.41 -7.52 5.58
CA PRO A 95 1.68 -8.18 5.82
C PRO A 95 2.08 -8.99 4.59
N LEU A 96 3.33 -8.86 4.16
CA LEU A 96 3.95 -9.72 3.16
C LEU A 96 5.00 -10.58 3.87
N PRO A 97 4.66 -11.83 4.24
CA PRO A 97 5.58 -12.71 4.94
C PRO A 97 6.75 -13.13 4.03
N PRO A 98 7.89 -13.53 4.61
CA PRO A 98 9.01 -14.05 3.85
C PRO A 98 8.61 -15.31 3.08
N ARG A 99 9.16 -15.45 1.87
CA ARG A 99 8.94 -16.54 0.89
C ARG A 99 7.49 -16.67 0.41
N ARG A 100 6.64 -15.69 0.69
CA ARG A 100 5.29 -15.61 0.12
C ARG A 100 5.29 -14.70 -1.09
N ARG A 101 4.46 -15.07 -2.06
CA ARG A 101 4.22 -14.28 -3.26
C ARG A 101 2.97 -13.44 -3.10
N ALA A 102 3.09 -12.16 -3.41
CA ALA A 102 2.00 -11.23 -3.58
C ALA A 102 1.78 -11.02 -5.08
N ARG A 103 0.57 -11.33 -5.57
CA ARG A 103 0.14 -11.05 -6.94
C ARG A 103 -0.88 -9.93 -6.89
N VAL A 104 -0.59 -8.83 -7.59
CA VAL A 104 -1.47 -7.67 -7.70
C VAL A 104 -1.83 -7.48 -9.16
N LYS A 105 -3.12 -7.52 -9.46
CA LYS A 105 -3.65 -7.27 -10.81
C LYS A 105 -4.57 -6.07 -10.77
N ALA A 106 -4.27 -5.03 -11.55
CA ALA A 106 -5.19 -3.92 -11.73
C ALA A 106 -6.42 -4.40 -12.51
N LEU A 107 -7.61 -3.99 -12.07
CA LEU A 107 -8.89 -4.34 -12.69
C LEU A 107 -9.37 -3.21 -13.59
N GLU A 108 -9.27 -1.97 -13.11
CA GLU A 108 -9.65 -0.77 -13.85
C GLU A 108 -8.63 0.35 -13.61
N GLY A 109 -8.10 0.93 -14.69
CA GLY A 109 -7.14 2.03 -14.61
C GLY A 109 -5.79 1.60 -14.06
N VAL A 110 -5.39 2.22 -12.93
CA VAL A 110 -4.10 2.01 -12.27
C VAL A 110 -4.32 1.54 -10.83
N ALA A 111 -3.45 0.66 -10.36
CA ALA A 111 -3.30 0.30 -8.96
C ALA A 111 -1.92 0.72 -8.47
N TYR A 112 -1.79 1.05 -7.19
CA TYR A 112 -0.48 1.35 -6.59
C TYR A 112 -0.12 0.33 -5.55
N VAL A 113 1.12 -0.14 -5.59
CA VAL A 113 1.70 -1.02 -4.57
C VAL A 113 2.83 -0.27 -3.87
N ALA A 114 2.60 0.09 -2.61
CA ALA A 114 3.64 0.61 -1.74
C ALA A 114 4.22 -0.51 -0.89
N LEU A 115 5.54 -0.47 -0.68
CA LEU A 115 6.25 -1.34 0.25
C LEU A 115 6.89 -0.47 1.33
N SER A 116 6.83 -0.91 2.59
CA SER A 116 7.38 -0.13 3.70
C SER A 116 8.87 0.11 3.51
N GLY A 117 9.28 1.38 3.59
CA GLY A 117 10.66 1.83 3.39
C GLY A 117 11.23 1.54 2.01
N LEU A 118 10.39 1.41 0.99
CA LEU A 118 10.82 1.25 -0.40
C LEU A 118 11.73 2.42 -0.80
N LYS A 119 12.95 2.12 -1.23
CA LYS A 119 13.88 3.09 -1.78
C LYS A 119 14.17 2.73 -3.23
N ALA A 120 13.58 3.47 -4.15
CA ALA A 120 13.85 3.30 -5.58
C ALA A 120 13.61 4.62 -6.33
N ALA A 121 14.31 4.80 -7.45
CA ALA A 121 14.04 5.88 -8.39
C ALA A 121 12.95 5.46 -9.38
N ALA A 122 12.27 6.42 -9.99
CA ALA A 122 11.29 6.16 -11.05
C ALA A 122 11.97 5.42 -12.21
N ALA A 123 11.44 4.25 -12.56
CA ALA A 123 12.03 3.37 -13.56
C ALA A 123 11.01 2.29 -13.99
N ALA A 124 11.19 1.76 -15.21
CA ALA A 124 10.49 0.54 -15.61
C ALA A 124 10.90 -0.62 -14.69
N VAL A 125 9.93 -1.45 -14.31
CA VAL A 125 10.16 -2.61 -13.45
C VAL A 125 9.92 -3.88 -14.25
N GLY A 126 10.95 -4.73 -14.29
CA GLY A 126 10.91 -6.01 -14.97
C GLY A 126 11.10 -7.19 -14.02
N ALA A 127 10.84 -8.40 -14.53
CA ALA A 127 11.14 -9.63 -13.82
C ALA A 127 12.63 -9.70 -13.45
N GLY A 128 12.92 -10.16 -12.24
CA GLY A 128 14.27 -10.22 -11.66
C GLY A 128 14.75 -8.93 -11.01
N ALA A 129 13.97 -7.83 -11.08
CA ALA A 129 14.29 -6.60 -10.37
C ALA A 129 14.25 -6.81 -8.84
N TRP A 130 15.16 -6.13 -8.16
CA TRP A 130 15.30 -6.17 -6.70
C TRP A 130 14.88 -4.84 -6.11
N LEU A 131 14.06 -4.89 -5.07
CA LEU A 131 13.56 -3.73 -4.35
C LEU A 131 14.11 -3.75 -2.93
N GLY A 132 14.77 -2.66 -2.54
CA GLY A 132 15.19 -2.40 -1.18
C GLY A 132 14.00 -1.93 -0.35
N VAL A 133 13.66 -2.67 0.70
CA VAL A 133 12.53 -2.38 1.59
C VAL A 133 12.97 -2.42 3.05
N GLN A 134 12.09 -2.01 3.96
CA GLN A 134 12.29 -2.13 5.39
C GLN A 134 11.76 -3.46 5.92
N GLU A 135 12.56 -4.12 6.76
CA GLU A 135 12.13 -5.29 7.52
C GLU A 135 11.11 -4.91 8.60
N LEU A 136 10.10 -5.77 8.75
CA LEU A 136 9.10 -5.67 9.80
C LEU A 136 9.68 -6.23 11.11
N ASN A 137 10.17 -5.36 11.99
CA ASN A 137 10.67 -5.75 13.30
C ASN A 137 9.51 -5.95 14.32
N GLY A 138 8.82 -7.09 14.26
CA GLY A 138 7.84 -7.50 15.28
C GLY A 138 6.35 -7.28 14.92
N ARG A 139 5.50 -7.09 15.94
CA ARG A 139 4.04 -6.92 15.79
C ARG A 139 3.71 -5.48 15.37
N PHE A 140 2.94 -5.33 14.30
CA PHE A 140 2.29 -4.05 13.97
C PHE A 140 1.02 -3.89 14.81
N GLU A 141 1.15 -3.25 15.96
CA GLU A 141 0.05 -2.99 16.89
C GLU A 141 -1.09 -2.19 16.25
N ASP A 142 -0.77 -1.39 15.22
CA ASP A 142 -1.73 -0.58 14.47
C ASP A 142 -2.16 -1.17 13.12
N LEU A 143 -1.81 -2.42 12.79
CA LEU A 143 -2.14 -3.00 11.47
C LEU A 143 -3.65 -2.93 11.18
N ALA A 144 -4.47 -3.19 12.19
CA ALA A 144 -5.93 -3.14 12.07
C ALA A 144 -6.47 -1.71 11.78
N ALA A 145 -5.68 -0.67 12.05
CA ALA A 145 -6.01 0.73 11.76
C ALA A 145 -5.52 1.22 10.40
N ARG A 146 -4.68 0.45 9.71
CA ARG A 146 -4.10 0.84 8.43
C ARG A 146 -4.99 0.43 7.27
N TYR A 147 -6.15 1.06 7.17
CA TYR A 147 -7.07 0.90 6.04
C TYR A 147 -7.86 2.18 5.79
N VAL A 148 -8.37 2.34 4.57
CA VAL A 148 -9.29 3.42 4.23
C VAL A 148 -10.73 2.93 4.43
N PRO A 149 -11.54 3.57 5.28
CA PRO A 149 -12.93 3.18 5.49
C PRO A 149 -13.75 3.21 4.20
N SER A 150 -14.67 2.24 4.04
CA SER A 150 -15.49 2.12 2.83
C SER A 150 -16.34 3.37 2.54
N SER A 151 -16.77 4.10 3.56
CA SER A 151 -17.49 5.37 3.42
C SER A 151 -16.63 6.45 2.76
N MET A 152 -15.36 6.55 3.15
CA MET A 152 -14.38 7.47 2.55
C MET A 152 -13.99 7.03 1.14
N LEU A 153 -13.95 5.72 0.85
CA LEU A 153 -13.76 5.22 -0.51
C LEU A 153 -14.94 5.59 -1.43
N ARG A 154 -16.17 5.47 -0.95
CA ARG A 154 -17.36 5.93 -1.71
C ARG A 154 -17.33 7.43 -1.96
N GLU A 155 -16.86 8.21 -0.99
CA GLU A 155 -16.67 9.66 -1.13
C GLU A 155 -15.62 9.98 -2.19
N TYR A 156 -14.49 9.26 -2.20
CA TYR A 156 -13.45 9.39 -3.23
C TYR A 156 -13.99 9.10 -4.63
N LEU A 157 -14.75 8.01 -4.80
CA LEU A 157 -15.33 7.67 -6.10
C LEU A 157 -16.27 8.75 -6.64
N ARG A 158 -16.94 9.51 -5.76
CA ARG A 158 -17.80 10.65 -6.15
C ARG A 158 -17.02 11.92 -6.42
N ALA A 159 -15.95 12.15 -5.65
CA ALA A 159 -15.10 13.33 -5.76
C ALA A 159 -14.05 13.21 -6.87
N ARG A 160 -13.83 12.01 -7.43
CA ARG A 160 -12.81 11.77 -8.45
C ARG A 160 -13.01 12.71 -9.65
N GLY A 161 -12.01 13.56 -9.90
CA GLY A 161 -12.04 14.59 -10.93
C GLY A 161 -12.25 16.02 -10.40
N ASP A 162 -12.71 16.17 -9.17
CA ASP A 162 -12.70 17.41 -8.41
C ASP A 162 -11.45 17.44 -7.51
N GLY A 163 -10.45 18.22 -7.92
CA GLY A 163 -9.16 18.30 -7.24
C GLY A 163 -9.24 18.88 -5.83
N GLU A 164 -10.18 19.80 -5.56
CA GLU A 164 -10.33 20.40 -4.24
C GLU A 164 -11.02 19.41 -3.28
N ALA A 165 -12.11 18.78 -3.73
CA ALA A 165 -12.79 17.75 -2.97
C ALA A 165 -11.87 16.55 -2.67
N CYS A 166 -11.07 16.12 -3.64
CA CYS A 166 -10.08 15.06 -3.44
C CYS A 166 -9.01 15.45 -2.40
N ARG A 167 -8.50 16.68 -2.44
CA ARG A 167 -7.50 17.17 -1.47
C ARG A 167 -8.07 17.19 -0.05
N TRP A 168 -9.28 17.71 0.12
CA TRP A 168 -9.94 17.74 1.42
C TRP A 168 -10.19 16.33 1.97
N LEU A 169 -10.63 15.41 1.11
CA LEU A 169 -10.83 14.01 1.49
C LEU A 169 -9.51 13.31 1.84
N LEU A 170 -8.43 13.61 1.13
CA LEU A 170 -7.10 13.08 1.43
C LEU A 170 -6.67 13.48 2.84
N ASP A 171 -6.75 14.77 3.18
CA ASP A 171 -6.43 15.27 4.52
C ASP A 171 -7.28 14.62 5.61
N LYS A 172 -8.58 14.43 5.34
CA LYS A 172 -9.51 13.73 6.22
C LYS A 172 -9.10 12.27 6.46
N ILE A 173 -8.72 11.55 5.40
CA ILE A 173 -8.26 10.15 5.52
C ILE A 173 -6.92 10.08 6.25
N LEU A 174 -5.96 10.94 5.95
CA LEU A 174 -4.66 10.98 6.63
C LEU A 174 -4.83 11.24 8.13
N ARG A 175 -5.71 12.19 8.50
CA ARG A 175 -6.07 12.43 9.89
C ARG A 175 -6.71 11.20 10.54
N HIS A 176 -7.63 10.53 9.84
CA HIS A 176 -8.26 9.30 10.31
C HIS A 176 -7.22 8.19 10.57
N LEU A 177 -6.35 7.91 9.60
CA LEU A 177 -5.28 6.91 9.71
C LEU A 177 -4.38 7.19 10.90
N ARG A 178 -4.00 8.45 11.11
CA ARG A 178 -3.19 8.87 12.26
C ARG A 178 -3.90 8.56 13.58
N LEU A 179 -5.14 9.04 13.75
CA LEU A 179 -5.91 8.86 14.99
C LEU A 179 -6.19 7.38 15.25
N ALA A 180 -6.61 6.62 14.24
CA ALA A 180 -6.86 5.20 14.33
C ALA A 180 -5.60 4.44 14.76
N SER A 181 -4.44 4.78 14.16
CA SER A 181 -3.17 4.16 14.51
C SER A 181 -2.71 4.51 15.92
N GLU A 182 -2.91 5.76 16.36
CA GLU A 182 -2.63 6.18 17.75
C GLU A 182 -3.51 5.42 18.74
N MET A 183 -4.81 5.26 18.46
CA MET A 183 -5.73 4.48 19.29
C MET A 183 -5.33 2.99 19.36
N ALA A 184 -5.02 2.38 18.21
CA ALA A 184 -4.61 0.97 18.14
C ALA A 184 -3.33 0.70 18.95
N ARG A 185 -2.33 1.60 18.87
CA ARG A 185 -1.10 1.51 19.69
C ARG A 185 -1.35 1.67 21.19
N ARG A 186 -2.42 2.34 21.60
CA ARG A 186 -2.86 2.42 23.01
C ARG A 186 -3.64 1.18 23.46
N GLY A 187 -3.85 0.21 22.57
CA GLY A 187 -4.60 -1.02 22.87
C GLY A 187 -6.10 -0.89 22.65
N ALA A 188 -6.57 0.17 21.99
CA ALA A 188 -7.96 0.28 21.59
C ALA A 188 -8.32 -0.85 20.61
N LYS A 189 -9.54 -1.38 20.75
CA LYS A 189 -10.06 -2.45 19.88
C LYS A 189 -11.01 -1.84 18.85
N LEU A 190 -10.87 -2.29 17.60
CA LEU A 190 -11.80 -1.97 16.54
C LEU A 190 -13.06 -2.85 16.68
N ILE A 191 -14.22 -2.21 16.76
CA ILE A 191 -15.52 -2.88 16.76
C ILE A 191 -16.42 -2.31 15.65
N LYS A 192 -17.34 -3.14 15.16
CA LYS A 192 -18.38 -2.70 14.23
C LYS A 192 -19.67 -2.43 14.99
N VAL A 193 -20.16 -1.21 14.90
CA VAL A 193 -21.40 -0.76 15.56
C VAL A 193 -22.43 -0.46 14.49
N ARG A 194 -23.64 -1.00 14.65
CA ARG A 194 -24.78 -0.64 13.80
C ARG A 194 -25.57 0.48 14.47
N VAL A 195 -25.78 1.59 13.75
CA VAL A 195 -26.61 2.71 14.19
C VAL A 195 -27.67 2.95 13.12
N GLY A 196 -28.92 2.56 13.39
CA GLY A 196 -29.95 2.48 12.36
C GLY A 196 -29.63 1.42 11.32
N GLU A 197 -29.67 1.78 10.04
CA GLU A 197 -29.34 0.90 8.90
C GLU A 197 -27.85 0.90 8.53
N GLU A 198 -27.07 1.80 9.14
CA GLU A 198 -25.65 2.00 8.81
C GLU A 198 -24.73 1.26 9.77
N VAL A 199 -23.59 0.79 9.26
CA VAL A 199 -22.54 0.10 10.04
C VAL A 199 -21.29 0.97 10.06
N TYR A 200 -20.80 1.22 11.28
CA TYR A 200 -19.65 2.07 11.57
C TYR A 200 -18.52 1.26 12.20
N ASP A 201 -17.30 1.61 11.82
CA ASP A 201 -16.08 1.14 12.45
C ASP A 201 -15.72 2.11 13.59
N VAL A 202 -15.65 1.60 14.82
CA VAL A 202 -15.41 2.40 16.04
C VAL A 202 -14.24 1.82 16.82
N TRP A 203 -13.32 2.69 17.24
CA TRP A 203 -12.21 2.34 18.13
C TRP A 203 -12.61 2.59 19.58
N VAL A 204 -12.55 1.55 20.40
CA VAL A 204 -12.92 1.61 21.82
C VAL A 204 -11.73 1.28 22.69
N GLU A 205 -11.44 2.13 23.66
CA GLU A 205 -10.40 1.98 24.66
C GLU A 205 -11.07 1.76 26.03
N GLU A 206 -10.64 0.74 26.77
CA GLU A 206 -11.09 0.55 28.14
C GLU A 206 -10.43 1.62 29.03
N LEU A 207 -11.23 2.49 29.64
CA LEU A 207 -10.74 3.42 30.66
C LEU A 207 -10.41 2.61 31.92
N ARG A 208 -9.16 2.69 32.38
CA ARG A 208 -8.70 2.12 33.65
C ARG A 208 -8.82 3.14 34.77
#